data_AF-A0A7H8KWJ2-F1
#
_entry.id   AF-A0A7H8KWJ2-F1
#
_cell.length_a   1.000
_cell.length_b   1.000
_cell.length_c   1.000
_cell.angle_alpha   90.00
_cell.angle_beta   90.00
_cell.angle_gamma   90.00
#
_symmetry.space_group_name_H-M   'P 1'
#
loop_
_entity.id
_entity.type
_entity.pdbx_description
1 polymer ?
#
loop_
_entity_poly.entity_id
_entity_poly.type
_entity_poly.pdbx_seq_one_letter_code
_entity_poly.pdbx_strand_id
1 'polypeptide(L)'
;MAALPLAAYGQDEEQARRRFRAVRVLTAQCMRQAGFPSYDPGDGFLPPDGPTGETTGAGGVADGGTGTGAGGVADGSAAGAFGYLGAQAGTRGFHTARAEPAGAGARQVPEAEQRAGDDCARRGLERITDAESEPAELYRRLYGESLRATAADARVVAATAAWRECVGRAGVRAEDPQSLAVQYQGAGPDVTPQELAAARADERCTAEVNLAGLWFAVLAGYQREQVARHAGELEPLKRALVEQDRRYARIIDTDG
;
A
#
# COMPACT_ATOMS: atom_id res chain seq x y z
N MET A 1 4.28 14.94 12.93
CA MET A 1 4.78 14.40 11.65
C MET A 1 4.26 15.27 10.53
N ALA A 2 5.08 15.61 9.54
CA ALA A 2 4.64 16.40 8.40
C ALA A 2 3.93 15.49 7.40
N ALA A 3 2.68 15.81 7.05
CA ALA A 3 1.91 15.09 6.03
C ALA A 3 1.96 15.83 4.69
N LEU A 4 1.81 15.10 3.59
CA LEU A 4 1.66 15.74 2.29
C LEU A 4 0.30 16.46 2.18
N PRO A 5 0.22 17.59 1.46
CA PRO A 5 -1.00 18.39 1.38
C PRO A 5 -2.23 17.65 0.85
N LEU A 6 -2.07 16.79 -0.18
CA LEU A 6 -3.20 16.02 -0.71
C LEU A 6 -3.65 14.91 0.25
N ALA A 7 -2.85 14.51 1.24
CA ALA A 7 -3.23 13.44 2.18
C ALA A 7 -4.51 13.76 2.97
N ALA A 8 -4.83 15.05 3.15
CA ALA A 8 -6.09 15.49 3.76
C ALA A 8 -7.35 15.18 2.93
N TYR A 9 -7.19 14.70 1.70
CA TYR A 9 -8.26 14.36 0.76
C TYR A 9 -8.25 12.87 0.39
N GLY A 10 -7.41 12.05 1.02
CA GLY A 10 -7.41 10.60 0.92
C GLY A 10 -7.81 9.94 2.24
N GLN A 11 -7.97 8.61 2.23
CA GLN A 11 -8.15 7.85 3.47
C GLN A 11 -6.87 7.88 4.31
N ASP A 12 -7.01 8.07 5.62
CA ASP A 12 -5.92 7.83 6.57
C ASP A 12 -5.81 6.34 6.96
N GLU A 13 -4.78 6.00 7.73
CA GLU A 13 -4.55 4.61 8.15
C GLU A 13 -5.68 4.05 9.03
N GLU A 14 -6.30 4.86 9.88
CA GLU A 14 -7.38 4.41 10.75
C GLU A 14 -8.63 4.12 9.92
N GLN A 15 -8.96 5.01 8.99
CA GLN A 15 -10.05 4.84 8.04
C GLN A 15 -9.84 3.59 7.17
N ALA A 16 -8.62 3.35 6.69
CA ALA A 16 -8.28 2.14 5.94
C ALA A 16 -8.42 0.86 6.80
N ARG A 17 -7.96 0.88 8.06
CA ARG A 17 -8.15 -0.23 9.00
C ARG A 17 -9.63 -0.51 9.29
N ARG A 18 -10.43 0.55 9.46
CA ARG A 18 -11.89 0.44 9.65
C ARG A 18 -12.58 -0.11 8.41
N ARG A 19 -12.21 0.34 7.21
CA ARG A 19 -12.69 -0.21 5.93
C ARG A 19 -12.47 -1.71 5.87
N PHE A 20 -11.25 -2.17 6.12
CA PHE A 20 -10.91 -3.59 6.11
C PHE A 20 -11.71 -4.39 7.14
N ARG A 21 -11.86 -3.87 8.37
CA ARG A 21 -12.68 -4.49 9.40
C ARG A 21 -14.15 -4.59 9.00
N ALA A 22 -14.70 -3.55 8.37
CA ALA A 22 -16.08 -3.55 7.87
C ALA A 22 -16.29 -4.61 6.78
N VAL A 23 -15.35 -4.78 5.85
CA VAL A 23 -15.40 -5.88 4.85
C VAL A 23 -15.40 -7.23 5.56
N ARG A 24 -14.48 -7.48 6.51
CA ARG A 24 -14.43 -8.76 7.24
C ARG A 24 -15.73 -9.10 7.94
N VAL A 25 -16.39 -8.10 8.54
CA VAL A 25 -17.71 -8.27 9.17
C VAL A 25 -18.76 -8.67 8.14
N LEU A 26 -18.84 -7.96 7.01
CA LEU A 26 -19.79 -8.29 5.93
C LEU A 26 -19.55 -9.68 5.32
N THR A 27 -18.27 -10.06 5.12
CA THR A 27 -17.90 -11.39 4.64
C THR A 27 -18.36 -12.46 5.62
N ALA A 28 -18.09 -12.29 6.92
CA ALA A 28 -18.51 -13.25 7.94
C ALA A 28 -20.04 -13.38 8.03
N GLN A 29 -20.78 -12.27 7.96
CA GLN A 29 -22.25 -12.29 7.91
C GLN A 29 -22.76 -13.08 6.71
N CYS A 30 -22.21 -12.83 5.53
CA CYS A 30 -22.58 -13.53 4.29
C CYS A 30 -22.27 -15.03 4.38
N MET A 31 -21.11 -15.41 4.91
CA MET A 31 -20.73 -16.82 5.09
C MET A 31 -21.64 -17.58 6.05
N ARG A 32 -22.04 -16.94 7.17
CA ARG A 32 -23.03 -17.51 8.09
C ARG A 32 -24.38 -17.75 7.38
N GLN A 33 -24.82 -16.82 6.54
CA GLN A 33 -26.05 -16.96 5.74
C GLN A 33 -25.93 -18.03 4.65
N ALA A 34 -24.74 -18.23 4.10
CA ALA A 34 -24.43 -19.26 3.11
C ALA A 34 -24.29 -20.67 3.69
N GLY A 35 -24.44 -20.84 5.02
CA GLY A 35 -24.39 -22.14 5.69
C GLY A 35 -23.01 -22.52 6.25
N PHE A 36 -22.08 -21.56 6.38
CA PHE A 36 -20.75 -21.75 6.97
C PHE A 36 -20.67 -21.03 8.34
N PRO A 37 -21.30 -21.55 9.41
CA PRO A 37 -21.37 -20.86 10.70
C PRO A 37 -20.04 -20.80 11.46
N SER A 38 -19.08 -21.66 11.10
CA SER A 38 -17.74 -21.71 11.70
C SER A 38 -16.68 -20.94 10.90
N TYR A 39 -17.10 -20.18 9.89
CA TYR A 39 -16.20 -19.33 9.11
C TYR A 39 -15.61 -18.21 9.98
N ASP A 40 -14.28 -18.17 10.08
CA ASP A 40 -13.53 -17.04 10.64
C ASP A 40 -12.77 -16.32 9.51
N PRO A 41 -13.03 -15.02 9.26
CA PRO A 41 -12.26 -14.24 8.28
C PRO A 41 -10.80 -14.00 8.69
N GLY A 42 -10.34 -14.52 9.83
CA GLY A 42 -8.94 -14.58 10.27
C GLY A 42 -8.18 -15.83 9.81
N ASP A 43 -8.89 -16.87 9.36
CA ASP A 43 -8.28 -18.07 8.82
C ASP A 43 -7.79 -17.78 7.38
N GLY A 44 -6.48 -17.67 7.19
CA GLY A 44 -5.91 -17.54 5.84
C GLY A 44 -6.18 -18.81 5.03
N PHE A 45 -6.75 -18.67 3.81
CA PHE A 45 -7.10 -19.81 2.96
C PHE A 45 -5.90 -20.26 2.11
N LEU A 46 -5.61 -21.56 2.12
CA LEU A 46 -4.70 -22.21 1.15
C LEU A 46 -5.52 -23.10 0.19
N PRO A 47 -5.32 -23.02 -1.14
CA PRO A 47 -5.96 -23.92 -2.09
C PRO A 47 -5.41 -25.36 -1.97
N PRO A 48 -6.23 -26.40 -2.24
CA PRO A 48 -5.85 -27.78 -1.97
C PRO A 48 -4.71 -28.38 -2.84
N ASP A 49 -4.39 -27.85 -4.03
CA ASP A 49 -3.33 -28.40 -4.91
C ASP A 49 -2.72 -27.33 -5.86
N GLY A 50 -2.12 -26.27 -5.33
CA GLY A 50 -1.39 -25.25 -6.12
C GLY A 50 0.13 -25.41 -6.04
N PRO A 51 0.91 -25.12 -7.11
CA PRO A 51 2.36 -25.20 -7.06
C PRO A 51 2.91 -24.27 -5.98
N THR A 52 3.91 -24.75 -5.25
CA THR A 52 4.67 -24.00 -4.26
C THR A 52 5.31 -22.76 -4.91
N GLY A 53 4.65 -21.62 -4.77
CA GLY A 53 5.12 -20.34 -5.30
C GLY A 53 3.98 -19.58 -5.96
N GLU A 54 3.66 -18.41 -5.41
CA GLU A 54 2.75 -17.43 -5.99
C GLU A 54 1.29 -17.86 -6.11
N THR A 55 0.51 -17.72 -5.03
CA THR A 55 -0.87 -17.20 -5.12
C THR A 55 -1.43 -16.87 -3.73
N THR A 56 -1.69 -15.58 -3.55
CA THR A 56 -2.79 -14.96 -2.78
C THR A 56 -3.64 -15.91 -1.94
N GLY A 57 -3.38 -15.96 -0.62
CA GLY A 57 -4.36 -16.44 0.34
C GLY A 57 -5.58 -15.53 0.36
N ALA A 58 -6.76 -16.12 0.24
CA ALA A 58 -8.02 -15.37 0.17
C ALA A 58 -8.19 -14.46 1.41
N GLY A 59 -8.59 -13.22 1.12
CA GLY A 59 -8.49 -12.05 1.99
C GLY A 59 -7.80 -10.90 1.28
N GLY A 60 -6.90 -11.21 0.34
CA GLY A 60 -6.36 -10.27 -0.63
C GLY A 60 -7.36 -9.98 -1.74
N VAL A 61 -8.47 -9.32 -1.42
CA VAL A 61 -9.11 -8.52 -2.46
C VAL A 61 -8.10 -7.46 -2.81
N ALA A 62 -7.56 -7.55 -4.02
CA ALA A 62 -6.78 -6.50 -4.66
C ALA A 62 -7.72 -5.29 -4.79
N ASP A 63 -7.88 -4.59 -3.69
CA ASP A 63 -8.65 -3.39 -3.60
C ASP A 63 -7.84 -2.34 -4.35
N GLY A 64 -8.34 -1.93 -5.51
CA GLY A 64 -7.88 -0.75 -6.28
C GLY A 64 -8.11 0.56 -5.52
N GLY A 65 -7.84 0.56 -4.22
CA GLY A 65 -8.13 1.60 -3.24
C GLY A 65 -7.28 1.45 -1.99
N THR A 66 -6.02 1.03 -2.11
CA THR A 66 -4.99 1.32 -1.09
C THR A 66 -4.48 2.74 -1.29
N GLY A 67 -5.40 3.70 -1.11
CA GLY A 67 -5.04 5.09 -0.92
C GLY A 67 -4.42 5.26 0.45
N THR A 68 -3.18 4.80 0.65
CA THR A 68 -2.34 5.41 1.67
C THR A 68 -2.14 6.85 1.24
N GLY A 69 -2.76 7.78 1.96
CA GLY A 69 -2.44 9.18 1.87
C GLY A 69 -0.92 9.34 1.86
N ALA A 70 -0.41 10.05 0.85
CA ALA A 70 1.01 10.25 0.59
C ALA A 70 1.82 9.03 0.06
N GLY A 71 1.30 8.33 -0.95
CA GLY A 71 2.14 7.56 -1.88
C GLY A 71 1.81 6.10 -1.88
N GLY A 72 0.68 5.79 -2.52
CA GLY A 72 0.23 4.44 -2.79
C GLY A 72 1.28 3.66 -3.58
N VAL A 73 2.24 3.09 -2.87
CA VAL A 73 2.80 1.78 -3.17
C VAL A 73 1.70 0.77 -2.85
N ALA A 74 0.80 0.58 -3.80
CA ALA A 74 -0.01 -0.62 -3.89
C ALA A 74 0.91 -1.72 -4.45
N ASP A 75 1.76 -2.24 -3.58
CA ASP A 75 2.30 -3.59 -3.58
C ASP A 75 3.41 -3.62 -2.54
N GLY A 76 3.59 -4.79 -1.92
CA GLY A 76 4.54 -5.03 -0.86
C GLY A 76 5.99 -4.65 -1.23
N SER A 77 6.30 -3.36 -1.20
CA SER A 77 7.63 -2.81 -1.39
C SER A 77 8.21 -2.44 -0.03
N ALA A 78 9.36 -3.02 0.32
CA ALA A 78 10.11 -2.60 1.51
C ALA A 78 10.58 -1.13 1.39
N ALA A 79 10.72 -0.68 0.15
CA ALA A 79 10.90 0.71 -0.23
C ALA A 79 9.58 1.46 -0.02
N GLY A 80 9.60 2.53 0.77
CA GLY A 80 8.42 3.37 1.03
C GLY A 80 7.93 4.09 -0.23
N ALA A 81 6.98 5.02 -0.07
CA ALA A 81 6.30 5.80 -1.14
C ALA A 81 7.19 6.41 -2.25
N PHE A 82 8.50 6.51 -2.03
CA PHE A 82 9.47 7.10 -2.95
C PHE A 82 10.65 6.18 -3.28
N GLY A 83 10.53 4.88 -3.04
CA GLY A 83 11.60 3.93 -3.35
C GLY A 83 12.69 3.79 -2.27
N TYR A 84 12.58 4.50 -1.14
CA TYR A 84 13.63 4.53 -0.10
C TYR A 84 13.39 3.54 1.03
N LEU A 85 14.46 2.90 1.49
CA LEU A 85 14.44 2.11 2.72
C LEU A 85 14.68 2.98 3.97
N GLY A 86 13.93 2.70 5.05
CA GLY A 86 14.19 3.24 6.38
C GLY A 86 15.19 2.39 7.18
N ALA A 87 15.36 2.69 8.46
CA ALA A 87 16.34 2.06 9.38
C ALA A 87 16.30 0.52 9.52
N GLN A 88 15.33 -0.14 8.89
CA GLN A 88 15.17 -1.60 8.86
C GLN A 88 15.87 -2.26 7.65
N ALA A 89 16.46 -1.46 6.74
CA ALA A 89 17.14 -1.93 5.54
C ALA A 89 18.21 -2.99 5.84
N GLY A 90 18.97 -2.78 6.92
CA GLY A 90 20.09 -3.63 7.32
C GLY A 90 19.73 -5.02 7.84
N THR A 91 18.44 -5.32 8.03
CA THR A 91 17.95 -6.62 8.51
C THR A 91 16.95 -7.28 7.55
N ARG A 92 16.17 -6.50 6.79
CA ARG A 92 15.10 -7.02 5.93
C ARG A 92 15.40 -6.96 4.43
N GLY A 93 16.48 -6.29 4.02
CA GLY A 93 16.75 -6.06 2.60
C GLY A 93 15.61 -5.27 1.95
N PHE A 94 15.20 -5.69 0.76
CA PHE A 94 14.09 -5.15 -0.01
C PHE A 94 12.81 -6.00 0.08
N HIS A 95 12.78 -7.01 0.94
CA HIS A 95 11.58 -7.79 1.21
C HIS A 95 10.60 -7.02 2.08
N THR A 96 9.32 -6.97 1.70
CA THR A 96 8.29 -6.66 2.69
C THR A 96 8.24 -7.71 3.76
N ALA A 97 7.77 -7.31 4.95
CA ALA A 97 7.43 -8.25 6.01
C ALA A 97 6.73 -9.45 5.38
N ARG A 98 7.40 -10.61 5.47
CA ARG A 98 6.91 -11.87 4.93
C ARG A 98 5.44 -11.96 5.36
N ALA A 99 4.53 -12.30 4.44
CA ALA A 99 3.30 -12.94 4.89
C ALA A 99 3.77 -14.05 5.81
N GLU A 100 3.44 -13.98 7.11
CA GLU A 100 3.83 -15.03 8.03
C GLU A 100 3.47 -16.34 7.33
N PRO A 101 4.40 -17.31 7.19
CA PRO A 101 4.05 -18.60 6.61
C PRO A 101 2.80 -19.03 7.33
N ALA A 102 1.71 -19.27 6.58
CA ALA A 102 0.39 -19.51 7.13
C ALA A 102 0.58 -20.38 8.36
N GLY A 103 0.33 -19.78 9.54
CA GLY A 103 0.83 -20.33 10.79
C GLY A 103 0.46 -21.80 10.86
N ALA A 104 1.30 -22.64 11.47
CA ALA A 104 0.98 -24.04 11.75
C ALA A 104 -0.42 -24.10 12.40
N GLY A 105 -1.47 -24.34 11.59
CA GLY A 105 -2.83 -23.89 11.90
C GLY A 105 -3.69 -23.51 10.69
N ALA A 106 -3.14 -23.33 9.48
CA ALA A 106 -3.94 -23.13 8.27
C ALA A 106 -4.89 -24.32 8.05
N ARG A 107 -6.19 -24.08 8.23
CA ARG A 107 -7.22 -25.07 7.95
C ARG A 107 -7.26 -25.34 6.46
N GLN A 108 -7.25 -26.61 6.07
CA GLN A 108 -7.64 -26.99 4.71
C GLN A 108 -9.13 -26.67 4.55
N VAL A 109 -9.42 -25.68 3.73
CA VAL A 109 -10.79 -25.22 3.51
C VAL A 109 -11.33 -25.92 2.27
N PRO A 110 -12.49 -26.60 2.36
CA PRO A 110 -13.13 -27.19 1.20
C PRO A 110 -13.34 -26.14 0.11
N GLU A 111 -13.14 -26.52 -1.14
CA GLU A 111 -13.22 -25.61 -2.29
C GLU A 111 -14.56 -24.85 -2.38
N ALA A 112 -15.65 -25.46 -1.89
CA ALA A 112 -16.96 -24.81 -1.78
C ALA A 112 -17.00 -23.67 -0.75
N GLU A 113 -16.34 -23.83 0.40
CA GLU A 113 -16.22 -22.80 1.44
C GLU A 113 -15.31 -21.66 0.95
N GLN A 114 -14.23 -21.97 0.21
CA GLN A 114 -13.36 -20.96 -0.41
C GLN A 114 -14.12 -20.11 -1.43
N ARG A 115 -14.81 -20.74 -2.39
CA ARG A 115 -15.62 -20.02 -3.40
C ARG A 115 -16.70 -19.13 -2.76
N ALA A 116 -17.34 -19.61 -1.70
CA ALA A 116 -18.32 -18.82 -0.96
C ALA A 116 -17.65 -17.63 -0.26
N GLY A 117 -16.47 -17.81 0.33
CA GLY A 117 -15.68 -16.74 0.94
C GLY A 117 -15.33 -15.64 -0.05
N ASP A 118 -14.85 -16.00 -1.24
CA ASP A 118 -14.51 -15.05 -2.30
C ASP A 118 -15.74 -14.26 -2.79
N ASP A 119 -16.87 -14.94 -3.01
CA ASP A 119 -18.12 -14.30 -3.41
C ASP A 119 -18.63 -13.35 -2.32
N CYS A 120 -18.58 -13.77 -1.06
CA CYS A 120 -18.99 -12.97 0.09
C CYS A 120 -18.09 -11.75 0.29
N ALA A 121 -16.77 -11.88 0.10
CA ALA A 121 -15.83 -10.77 0.17
C ALA A 121 -16.09 -9.74 -0.94
N ARG A 122 -16.30 -10.21 -2.18
CA ARG A 122 -16.66 -9.35 -3.32
C ARG A 122 -17.95 -8.57 -3.04
N ARG A 123 -19.02 -9.23 -2.58
CA ARG A 123 -20.28 -8.58 -2.22
C ARG A 123 -20.13 -7.60 -1.06
N GLY A 124 -19.30 -7.95 -0.07
CA GLY A 124 -18.96 -7.07 1.05
C GLY A 124 -18.32 -5.77 0.58
N LEU A 125 -17.38 -5.86 -0.36
CA LEU A 125 -16.75 -4.70 -0.99
C LEU A 125 -17.71 -3.90 -1.85
N GLU A 126 -18.48 -4.53 -2.72
CA GLU A 126 -19.50 -3.85 -3.53
C GLU A 126 -20.49 -3.08 -2.66
N ARG A 127 -20.80 -3.60 -1.46
CA ARG A 127 -21.66 -2.92 -0.52
C ARG A 127 -21.02 -1.65 0.04
N ILE A 128 -19.71 -1.57 0.22
CA ILE A 128 -19.05 -0.45 0.90
C ILE A 128 -18.27 0.50 -0.01
N THR A 129 -18.04 0.11 -1.25
CA THR A 129 -17.40 0.91 -2.29
C THR A 129 -18.43 1.86 -2.87
N ASP A 130 -18.15 3.14 -2.80
CA ASP A 130 -18.96 4.17 -3.44
C ASP A 130 -18.60 4.25 -4.93
N ALA A 131 -19.55 4.66 -5.76
CA ALA A 131 -19.28 4.90 -7.18
C ALA A 131 -18.17 5.95 -7.34
N GLU A 132 -17.35 5.78 -8.38
CA GLU A 132 -16.34 6.76 -8.74
C GLU A 132 -17.01 8.13 -8.94
N SER A 133 -16.39 9.18 -8.38
CA SER A 133 -16.90 10.54 -8.43
C SER A 133 -15.84 11.47 -9.01
N GLU A 134 -16.29 12.54 -9.68
CA GLU A 134 -15.41 13.57 -10.25
C GLU A 134 -14.38 14.10 -9.23
N PRO A 135 -14.72 14.39 -7.95
CA PRO A 135 -13.72 14.80 -6.95
C PRO A 135 -12.67 13.73 -6.66
N ALA A 136 -13.04 12.44 -6.68
CA ALA A 136 -12.10 11.34 -6.46
C ALA A 136 -11.16 11.16 -7.66
N GLU A 137 -11.66 11.35 -8.88
CA GLU A 137 -10.84 11.36 -10.10
C GLU A 137 -9.86 12.54 -10.09
N LEU A 138 -10.35 13.74 -9.77
CA LEU A 138 -9.52 14.93 -9.62
C LEU A 138 -8.40 14.70 -8.60
N TYR A 139 -8.72 14.15 -7.42
CA TYR A 139 -7.72 13.81 -6.41
C TYR A 139 -6.63 12.87 -6.96
N ARG A 140 -7.01 11.76 -7.61
CA ARG A 140 -6.05 10.80 -8.20
C ARG A 140 -5.18 11.46 -9.28
N ARG A 141 -5.79 12.28 -10.14
CA ARG A 141 -5.10 13.01 -11.21
C ARG A 141 -4.07 13.98 -10.62
N LEU A 142 -4.47 14.84 -9.68
CA LEU A 142 -3.57 15.79 -9.02
C LEU A 142 -2.43 15.07 -8.30
N TYR A 143 -2.74 13.97 -7.61
CA TYR A 143 -1.74 13.15 -6.96
C TYR A 143 -0.69 12.62 -7.97
N GLY A 144 -1.14 11.99 -9.06
CA GLY A 144 -0.25 11.48 -10.11
C GLY A 144 0.53 12.57 -10.86
N GLU A 145 -0.05 13.73 -11.09
CA GLU A 145 0.64 14.91 -11.65
C GLU A 145 1.74 15.41 -10.72
N SER A 146 1.47 15.49 -9.42
CA SER A 146 2.44 15.98 -8.43
C SER A 146 3.66 15.06 -8.32
N LEU A 147 3.46 13.75 -8.42
CA LEU A 147 4.54 12.77 -8.46
C LEU A 147 5.39 12.92 -9.72
N ARG A 148 4.76 13.02 -10.90
CA ARG A 148 5.47 13.22 -12.18
C ARG A 148 6.26 14.53 -12.19
N ALA A 149 5.66 15.61 -11.69
CA ALA A 149 6.33 16.91 -11.58
C ALA A 149 7.53 16.85 -10.62
N THR A 150 7.39 16.14 -9.50
CA THR A 150 8.48 15.95 -8.53
C THR A 150 9.62 15.12 -9.12
N ALA A 151 9.32 14.02 -9.80
CA ALA A 151 10.32 13.18 -10.46
C ALA A 151 11.14 13.95 -11.50
N ALA A 152 10.51 14.91 -12.18
CA ALA A 152 11.14 15.76 -13.19
C ALA A 152 11.80 17.04 -12.62
N ASP A 153 11.61 17.37 -11.34
CA ASP A 153 12.17 18.58 -10.74
C ASP A 153 13.70 18.50 -10.71
N ALA A 154 14.36 19.54 -11.19
CA ALA A 154 15.82 19.57 -11.32
C ALA A 154 16.56 19.28 -9.99
N ARG A 155 15.98 19.66 -8.84
CA ARG A 155 16.55 19.40 -7.51
C ARG A 155 16.50 17.91 -7.18
N VAL A 156 15.40 17.24 -7.52
CA VAL A 156 15.21 15.81 -7.32
C VAL A 156 16.10 15.03 -8.27
N VAL A 157 16.14 15.40 -9.55
CA VAL A 157 17.04 14.78 -10.55
C VAL A 157 18.51 14.87 -10.10
N ALA A 158 18.94 16.03 -9.61
CA ALA A 158 20.31 16.21 -9.09
C ALA A 158 20.59 15.33 -7.87
N ALA A 159 19.65 15.24 -6.92
CA ALA A 159 19.80 14.40 -5.73
C ALA A 159 19.80 12.91 -6.08
N THR A 160 18.97 12.47 -7.03
CA THR A 160 18.98 11.09 -7.54
C THR A 160 20.31 10.79 -8.24
N ALA A 161 20.87 11.73 -8.99
CA ALA A 161 22.20 11.56 -9.58
C ALA A 161 23.30 11.39 -8.52
N ALA A 162 23.30 12.22 -7.46
CA ALA A 162 24.23 12.11 -6.35
C ALA A 162 24.06 10.78 -5.58
N TRP A 163 22.82 10.34 -5.38
CA TRP A 163 22.51 9.04 -4.78
C TRP A 163 23.09 7.90 -5.62
N ARG A 164 22.88 7.92 -6.96
CA ARG A 164 23.43 6.90 -7.88
C ARG A 164 24.95 6.79 -7.77
N GLU A 165 25.64 7.93 -7.72
CA GLU A 165 27.09 7.95 -7.55
C GLU A 165 27.50 7.34 -6.20
N CYS A 166 26.76 7.64 -5.14
CA CYS A 166 27.02 7.09 -3.80
C CYS A 166 26.83 5.56 -3.75
N VAL A 167 25.72 5.03 -4.26
CA VAL A 167 25.50 3.59 -4.29
C VAL A 167 26.48 2.89 -5.26
N GLY A 168 26.85 3.57 -6.35
CA GLY A 168 27.90 3.13 -7.28
C GLY A 168 29.26 2.92 -6.63
N ARG A 169 29.67 3.81 -5.72
CA ARG A 169 30.90 3.63 -4.91
C ARG A 169 30.83 2.41 -3.98
N ALA A 170 29.63 1.98 -3.61
CA ALA A 170 29.40 0.76 -2.83
C ALA A 170 29.29 -0.51 -3.69
N GLY A 171 29.51 -0.41 -5.01
CA GLY A 171 29.42 -1.53 -5.95
C GLY A 171 28.00 -1.84 -6.42
N VAL A 172 27.02 -1.00 -6.10
CA VAL A 172 25.60 -1.18 -6.45
C VAL A 172 25.28 -0.34 -7.69
N ARG A 173 24.61 -0.92 -8.69
CA ARG A 173 24.16 -0.20 -9.89
C ARG A 173 22.64 -0.10 -9.91
N ALA A 174 22.14 1.13 -9.97
CA ALA A 174 20.72 1.42 -10.10
C ALA A 174 20.53 2.80 -10.74
N GLU A 175 19.41 2.97 -11.45
CA GLU A 175 19.05 4.25 -12.07
C GLU A 175 18.39 5.19 -11.05
N ASP A 176 17.62 4.60 -10.14
CA ASP A 176 16.96 5.25 -9.04
C ASP A 176 16.66 4.22 -7.92
N PRO A 177 16.29 4.67 -6.71
CA PRO A 177 15.99 3.80 -5.58
C PRO A 177 14.89 2.76 -5.88
N GLN A 178 13.90 3.11 -6.70
CA GLN A 178 12.83 2.19 -7.05
C GLN A 178 13.35 1.06 -7.94
N SER A 179 14.17 1.38 -8.94
CA SER A 179 14.85 0.39 -9.78
C SER A 179 15.76 -0.53 -8.96
N LEU A 180 16.35 -0.03 -7.88
CA LEU A 180 17.15 -0.84 -6.97
C LEU A 180 16.27 -1.82 -6.18
N ALA A 181 15.14 -1.35 -5.64
CA ALA A 181 14.20 -2.23 -4.94
C ALA A 181 13.67 -3.34 -5.85
N VAL A 182 13.27 -3.00 -7.08
CA VAL A 182 12.75 -3.96 -8.08
C VAL A 182 13.78 -5.04 -8.43
N GLN A 183 15.08 -4.75 -8.40
CA GLN A 183 16.12 -5.76 -8.67
C GLN A 183 16.13 -6.91 -7.64
N TYR A 184 15.70 -6.64 -6.41
CA TYR A 184 15.72 -7.62 -5.32
C TYR A 184 14.33 -8.13 -4.95
N GLN A 185 13.27 -7.42 -5.35
CA GLN A 185 11.91 -7.93 -5.29
C GLN A 185 11.76 -9.17 -6.17
N GLY A 186 11.35 -10.29 -5.58
CA GLY A 186 11.15 -11.55 -6.30
C GLY A 186 12.42 -12.42 -6.50
N ALA A 187 13.57 -12.04 -5.92
CA ALA A 187 14.82 -12.80 -6.02
C ALA A 187 14.84 -14.14 -5.23
N GLY A 188 13.74 -14.49 -4.57
CA GLY A 188 13.58 -15.70 -3.76
C GLY A 188 13.02 -15.40 -2.36
N PRO A 189 12.80 -16.42 -1.52
CA PRO A 189 12.28 -16.24 -0.17
C PRO A 189 13.32 -15.76 0.85
N ASP A 190 14.61 -15.79 0.49
CA ASP A 190 15.73 -15.59 1.40
C ASP A 190 16.49 -14.30 1.10
N VAL A 191 16.73 -13.50 2.14
CA VAL A 191 17.50 -12.25 2.03
C VAL A 191 18.97 -12.58 1.81
N THR A 192 19.53 -12.15 0.68
CA THR A 192 20.94 -12.45 0.36
C THR A 192 21.90 -11.46 1.02
N PRO A 193 23.17 -11.83 1.27
CA PRO A 193 24.18 -10.88 1.73
C PRO A 193 24.38 -9.69 0.78
N GLN A 194 24.25 -9.92 -0.53
CA GLN A 194 24.34 -8.88 -1.55
C GLN A 194 23.18 -7.88 -1.43
N GLU A 195 21.97 -8.38 -1.24
CA GLU A 195 20.78 -7.57 -1.03
C GLU A 195 20.90 -6.71 0.24
N LEU A 196 21.34 -7.29 1.36
CA LEU A 196 21.58 -6.53 2.59
C LEU A 196 22.63 -5.44 2.39
N ALA A 197 23.69 -5.72 1.63
CA ALA A 197 24.69 -4.72 1.30
C ALA A 197 24.10 -3.58 0.44
N ALA A 198 23.27 -3.91 -0.55
CA ALA A 198 22.58 -2.94 -1.39
C ALA A 198 21.57 -2.09 -0.60
N ALA A 199 20.78 -2.71 0.27
CA ALA A 199 19.82 -2.05 1.14
C ALA A 199 20.50 -1.07 2.12
N ARG A 200 21.61 -1.48 2.73
CA ARG A 200 22.43 -0.60 3.59
C ARG A 200 23.07 0.54 2.81
N ALA A 201 23.48 0.30 1.56
CA ALA A 201 24.00 1.34 0.70
C ALA A 201 22.91 2.36 0.34
N ASP A 202 21.71 1.90 -0.02
CA ASP A 202 20.56 2.76 -0.28
C ASP A 202 20.22 3.66 0.90
N GLU A 203 20.04 3.09 2.09
CA GLU A 203 19.71 3.84 3.31
C GLU A 203 20.74 4.94 3.59
N ARG A 204 22.03 4.55 3.60
CA ARG A 204 23.14 5.49 3.84
C ARG A 204 23.18 6.59 2.79
N CYS A 205 23.11 6.23 1.51
CA CYS A 205 23.24 7.19 0.41
C CYS A 205 22.03 8.12 0.33
N THR A 206 20.83 7.62 0.60
CA THR A 206 19.61 8.43 0.70
C THR A 206 19.73 9.48 1.79
N ALA A 207 20.28 9.11 2.95
CA ALA A 207 20.54 10.04 4.05
C ALA A 207 21.65 11.05 3.70
N GLU A 208 22.76 10.59 3.13
CA GLU A 208 23.92 11.43 2.76
C GLU A 208 23.54 12.55 1.79
N VAL A 209 22.70 12.25 0.79
CA VAL A 209 22.28 13.24 -0.23
C VAL A 209 20.92 13.87 0.07
N ASN A 210 20.33 13.60 1.24
CA ASN A 210 19.01 14.06 1.66
C ASN A 210 17.91 13.85 0.60
N LEU A 211 17.96 12.72 -0.09
CA LEU A 211 17.11 12.49 -1.26
C LEU A 211 15.63 12.36 -0.86
N ALA A 212 15.32 11.64 0.22
CA ALA A 212 13.95 11.53 0.74
C ALA A 212 13.39 12.88 1.21
N GLY A 213 14.21 13.71 1.86
CA GLY A 213 13.80 15.04 2.32
C GLY A 213 13.51 16.00 1.15
N LEU A 214 14.32 15.95 0.10
CA LEU A 214 14.11 16.74 -1.12
C LEU A 214 12.85 16.31 -1.86
N TRP A 215 12.64 15.01 -2.06
CA TRP A 215 11.40 14.47 -2.62
C TRP A 215 10.17 14.97 -1.87
N PHE A 216 10.16 14.81 -0.54
CA PHE A 216 9.05 15.25 0.30
C PHE A 216 8.80 16.76 0.16
N ALA A 217 9.85 17.58 0.25
CA ALA A 217 9.72 19.03 0.20
C ALA A 217 9.18 19.53 -1.15
N VAL A 218 9.69 18.97 -2.26
CA VAL A 218 9.27 19.31 -3.62
C VAL A 218 7.85 18.85 -3.89
N LEU A 219 7.51 17.61 -3.55
CA LEU A 219 6.16 17.06 -3.70
C LEU A 219 5.14 17.85 -2.89
N ALA A 220 5.46 18.17 -1.64
CA ALA A 220 4.61 19.01 -0.83
C ALA A 220 4.45 20.42 -1.42
N GLY A 221 5.45 20.94 -2.13
CA GLY A 221 5.36 22.19 -2.88
C GLY A 221 4.29 22.13 -3.97
N TYR A 222 4.40 21.16 -4.88
CA TYR A 222 3.43 20.96 -5.96
C TYR A 222 2.01 20.71 -5.43
N GLN A 223 1.87 19.87 -4.42
CA GLN A 223 0.57 19.56 -3.85
C GLN A 223 -0.07 20.76 -3.13
N ARG A 224 0.73 21.65 -2.50
CA ARG A 224 0.18 22.90 -1.93
C ARG A 224 -0.42 23.78 -3.01
N GLU A 225 0.26 23.91 -4.14
CA GLU A 225 -0.22 24.69 -5.29
C GLU A 225 -1.51 24.10 -5.88
N GLN A 226 -1.55 22.78 -6.06
CA GLN A 226 -2.74 22.07 -6.54
C GLN A 226 -3.91 22.21 -5.58
N VAL A 227 -3.70 22.01 -4.27
CA VAL A 227 -4.74 22.19 -3.25
C VAL A 227 -5.25 23.63 -3.25
N ALA A 228 -4.37 24.63 -3.34
CA ALA A 228 -4.79 26.02 -3.40
C ALA A 228 -5.67 26.33 -4.63
N ARG A 229 -5.40 25.70 -5.78
CA ARG A 229 -6.18 25.86 -7.01
C ARG A 229 -7.52 25.11 -6.99
N HIS A 230 -7.55 23.92 -6.37
CA HIS A 230 -8.67 22.99 -6.46
C HIS A 230 -9.42 22.76 -5.14
N ALA A 231 -9.17 23.57 -4.11
CA ALA A 231 -9.74 23.37 -2.78
C ALA A 231 -11.26 23.18 -2.78
N GLY A 232 -11.98 24.00 -3.55
CA GLY A 232 -13.44 23.91 -3.66
C GLY A 232 -13.94 22.62 -4.31
N GLU A 233 -13.22 22.13 -5.32
CA GLU A 233 -13.55 20.89 -6.04
C GLU A 233 -13.20 19.63 -5.22
N LEU A 234 -12.19 19.72 -4.36
CA LEU A 234 -11.75 18.63 -3.49
C LEU A 234 -12.54 18.54 -2.17
N GLU A 235 -13.19 19.62 -1.73
CA GLU A 235 -13.94 19.65 -0.47
C GLU A 235 -15.09 18.61 -0.37
N PRO A 236 -15.84 18.29 -1.44
CA PRO A 236 -16.78 17.17 -1.43
C PRO A 236 -16.14 15.83 -1.05
N LEU A 237 -14.88 15.59 -1.41
CA LEU A 237 -14.17 14.35 -1.11
C LEU A 237 -13.90 14.21 0.40
N LYS A 238 -13.51 15.29 1.07
CA LYS A 238 -13.37 15.31 2.54
C LYS A 238 -14.67 14.92 3.25
N ARG A 239 -15.80 15.44 2.79
CA ARG A 239 -17.11 15.11 3.36
C ARG A 239 -17.48 13.64 3.10
N ALA A 240 -17.20 13.14 1.89
CA ALA A 240 -17.43 11.75 1.53
C ALA A 240 -16.63 10.80 2.42
N LEU A 241 -15.35 11.10 2.69
CA LEU A 241 -14.50 10.30 3.59
C LEU A 241 -15.06 10.21 5.01
N VAL A 242 -15.58 11.31 5.56
CA VAL A 242 -16.21 11.32 6.90
C VAL A 242 -17.48 10.46 6.93
N GLU A 243 -18.33 10.54 5.90
CA GLU A 243 -19.53 9.72 5.85
C GLU A 243 -19.21 8.24 5.64
N GLN A 244 -18.21 7.96 4.82
CA GLN A 244 -17.71 6.62 4.58
C GLN A 244 -17.16 5.99 5.87
N ASP A 245 -16.37 6.72 6.66
CA ASP A 245 -15.88 6.23 7.96
C ASP A 245 -17.02 5.92 8.94
N ARG A 246 -18.03 6.80 9.02
CA ARG A 246 -19.24 6.55 9.83
C ARG A 246 -20.01 5.32 9.37
N ARG A 247 -20.10 5.10 8.07
CA ARG A 247 -20.72 3.91 7.49
C ARG A 247 -19.96 2.65 7.91
N TYR A 248 -18.64 2.66 7.88
CA TYR A 248 -17.81 1.54 8.31
C TYR A 248 -18.00 1.25 9.80
N ALA A 249 -17.99 2.28 10.65
CA ALA A 249 -18.26 2.13 12.08
C ALA A 249 -19.63 1.47 12.34
N ARG A 250 -20.70 1.93 11.68
CA ARG A 250 -22.04 1.33 11.82
C ARG A 250 -22.07 -0.16 11.42
N ILE A 251 -21.40 -0.53 10.34
CA ILE A 251 -21.30 -1.93 9.90
C ILE A 251 -20.63 -2.78 10.99
N ILE A 252 -19.54 -2.27 11.55
CA ILE A 252 -18.77 -2.95 12.59
C ILE A 252 -19.59 -3.12 13.88
N ASP A 253 -20.34 -2.10 14.29
CA ASP A 253 -21.09 -2.11 15.56
C ASP A 253 -22.35 -2.99 15.51
N THR A 254 -22.91 -3.25 14.32
CA THR A 254 -24.14 -4.04 14.17
C THR A 254 -23.93 -5.55 14.42
N ASP A 255 -22.67 -6.00 14.53
CA ASP A 255 -22.28 -7.40 14.73
C ASP A 255 -21.55 -7.65 16.07
N GLY A 256 -21.51 -6.63 16.95
CA GLY A 256 -20.89 -6.67 18.28
C GLY A 256 -21.86 -6.96 19.42
#